data_AF-G9YGU6-F1
#
_entry.id   AF-G9YGU6-F1
#
_cell.length_a   1.000
_cell.length_b   1.000
_cell.length_c   1.000
_cell.angle_alpha   90.00
_cell.angle_beta   90.00
_cell.angle_gamma   90.00
#
_symmetry.space_group_name_H-M   'P 1'
#
loop_
_entity.id
_entity.type
_entity.pdbx_description
1 polymer ?
#
loop_
_entity_poly.entity_id
_entity_poly.type
_entity_poly.pdbx_seq_one_letter_code
_entity_poly.pdbx_strand_id
1 'polypeptide(L)'
;MGISRKAAADYSFIIAVPVMIVACFYDLLKSFSDLGGGDLAMIVVGFVTAFAVAYVSVLWFLKFLNKSTLAFFAYYRFAVAAVAFIYFFVL
;
A
#
# COMPACT_ATOMS: atom_id res chain seq x y z
N MET A 1 -9.59 -20.90 3.82
CA MET A 1 -11.01 -20.89 3.39
C MET A 1 -11.02 -21.11 1.89
N GLY A 2 -11.76 -22.09 1.36
CA GLY A 2 -11.70 -22.53 -0.05
C GLY A 2 -12.23 -21.54 -1.10
N ILE A 3 -12.02 -20.24 -0.89
CA ILE A 3 -12.39 -19.15 -1.80
C ILE A 3 -11.28 -18.95 -2.82
N SER A 4 -11.65 -18.59 -4.06
CA SER A 4 -10.67 -18.31 -5.12
C SER A 4 -9.73 -17.17 -4.71
N ARG A 5 -8.46 -17.26 -5.10
CA ARG A 5 -7.44 -16.23 -4.75
C ARG A 5 -7.85 -14.84 -5.22
N LYS A 6 -8.55 -14.75 -6.35
CA LYS A 6 -9.13 -13.52 -6.88
C LYS A 6 -10.20 -12.95 -5.96
N ALA A 7 -11.18 -13.76 -5.56
CA ALA A 7 -12.26 -13.31 -4.68
C ALA A 7 -11.74 -12.90 -3.30
N ALA A 8 -10.72 -13.58 -2.78
CA ALA A 8 -10.05 -13.17 -1.55
C ALA A 8 -9.38 -11.79 -1.68
N ALA A 9 -8.69 -11.53 -2.80
CA ALA A 9 -8.05 -10.25 -3.06
C ALA A 9 -9.08 -9.11 -3.26
N ASP A 10 -10.14 -9.34 -4.04
CA ASP A 10 -11.21 -8.36 -4.26
C ASP A 10 -11.87 -7.96 -2.93
N TYR A 11 -12.14 -8.94 -2.07
CA TYR A 11 -12.66 -8.70 -0.72
C TYR A 11 -11.69 -7.88 0.15
N SER A 12 -10.39 -8.21 0.14
CA SER A 12 -9.38 -7.43 0.85
C SER A 12 -9.30 -5.98 0.38
N PHE A 13 -9.40 -5.72 -0.93
CA PHE A 13 -9.42 -4.35 -1.45
C PHE A 13 -10.65 -3.57 -1.01
N ILE A 14 -11.83 -4.19 -1.05
CA ILE A 14 -13.08 -3.53 -0.64
C ILE A 14 -13.03 -3.14 0.85
N ILE A 15 -12.52 -4.03 1.71
CA ILE A 15 -12.38 -3.73 3.15
C ILE A 15 -11.28 -2.72 3.44
N ALA A 16 -10.20 -2.71 2.65
CA ALA A 16 -9.13 -1.75 2.84
C ALA A 16 -9.62 -0.29 2.67
N VAL A 17 -10.60 -0.03 1.80
CA VAL A 17 -11.11 1.33 1.56
C VAL A 17 -11.64 2.02 2.83
N PRO A 18 -12.67 1.49 3.55
CA PRO A 18 -13.16 2.15 4.76
C PRO A 18 -12.10 2.20 5.88
N VAL A 19 -11.28 1.15 6.01
CA VAL A 19 -10.24 1.10 7.05
C VAL A 19 -9.18 2.18 6.81
N MET A 20 -8.66 2.29 5.59
CA MET A 20 -7.62 3.24 5.24
C MET A 20 -8.15 4.67 5.23
N ILE A 21 -9.41 4.92 4.81
CA ILE A 21 -10.01 6.25 4.91
C ILE A 21 -10.03 6.72 6.37
N VAL A 22 -10.50 5.87 7.29
CA VAL A 22 -10.55 6.20 8.71
C VAL A 22 -9.14 6.42 9.27
N ALA A 23 -8.19 5.53 8.96
CA ALA A 23 -6.81 5.66 9.42
C ALA A 23 -6.15 6.95 8.90
N CYS A 24 -6.24 7.22 7.60
CA CYS A 24 -5.66 8.43 6.99
C CYS A 24 -6.30 9.71 7.54
N PHE A 25 -7.62 9.76 7.70
CA PHE A 25 -8.28 10.93 8.29
C PHE A 25 -7.85 11.14 9.74
N TYR A 26 -7.77 10.07 10.52
CA TYR A 26 -7.35 10.14 11.91
C TYR A 26 -5.90 10.64 12.04
N ASP A 27 -4.98 10.09 11.25
CA ASP A 27 -3.58 10.53 11.22
C ASP A 27 -3.45 11.97 10.74
N LEU A 28 -4.22 12.38 9.73
CA LEU A 28 -4.21 13.76 9.23
C LEU A 28 -4.68 14.77 10.28
N LEU A 29 -5.74 14.44 11.05
CA LEU A 29 -6.20 15.29 12.15
C LEU A 29 -5.17 15.41 13.26
N LYS A 30 -4.46 14.32 13.56
CA LYS A 30 -3.43 14.29 14.61
C LYS A 30 -2.18 15.08 14.24
N SER A 31 -1.80 15.08 12.97
CA SER A 31 -0.63 15.80 12.46
C SER A 31 -0.98 17.17 11.86
N PHE A 32 -2.22 17.63 11.98
CA PHE A 32 -2.67 18.88 11.37
C PHE A 32 -1.90 20.11 11.89
N SER A 33 -1.50 20.09 13.17
CA SER A 33 -0.68 21.15 13.78
C SER A 33 0.75 21.20 13.25
N ASP A 34 1.23 20.11 12.66
CA ASP A 34 2.60 19.98 12.17
C ASP A 34 2.73 20.38 10.68
N LEU A 35 1.59 20.69 10.02
CA LEU A 35 1.54 21.06 8.60
C LEU A 35 1.81 22.55 8.41
N GLY A 36 2.87 22.86 7.64
CA GLY A 36 3.16 24.22 7.18
C GLY A 36 2.48 24.57 5.87
N GLY A 37 2.48 25.87 5.52
CA GLY A 37 1.87 26.37 4.27
C GLY A 37 2.50 25.83 2.97
N GLY A 38 3.74 25.36 3.02
CA GLY A 38 4.44 24.74 1.87
C GLY A 38 4.14 23.26 1.66
N ASP A 39 3.66 22.56 2.69
CA ASP A 39 3.50 21.09 2.66
C ASP A 39 2.26 20.67 1.88
N LEU A 40 1.27 21.56 1.76
CA LEU A 40 0.06 21.32 0.96
C LEU A 40 0.38 21.00 -0.50
N ALA A 41 1.35 21.69 -1.11
CA ALA A 41 1.74 21.42 -2.49
C ALA A 41 2.36 20.01 -2.62
N MET A 42 3.20 19.62 -1.66
CA MET A 42 3.82 18.29 -1.63
C MET A 42 2.78 17.18 -1.40
N ILE A 43 1.80 17.40 -0.52
CA ILE A 43 0.70 16.48 -0.27
C ILE A 43 -0.13 16.27 -1.54
N VAL A 44 -0.49 17.34 -2.25
CA VAL A 44 -1.30 17.25 -3.47
C VAL A 44 -0.56 16.46 -4.55
N VAL A 45 0.72 16.73 -4.77
CA VAL A 45 1.54 15.99 -5.74
C VAL A 45 1.68 14.52 -5.33
N GLY A 46 1.97 14.26 -4.07
CA GLY A 46 2.04 12.90 -3.51
C GLY A 46 0.73 12.14 -3.64
N PHE A 47 -0.40 12.79 -3.39
CA PHE A 47 -1.73 12.20 -3.52
C PHE A 47 -2.05 11.82 -4.97
N VAL A 48 -1.82 12.72 -5.93
CA VAL A 48 -2.09 12.46 -7.35
C VAL A 48 -1.20 11.34 -7.89
N THR A 49 0.09 11.37 -7.55
CA THR A 49 1.05 10.34 -7.97
C THR A 49 0.72 8.98 -7.36
N ALA A 50 0.43 8.92 -6.05
CA ALA A 50 0.02 7.69 -5.38
C ALA A 50 -1.28 7.14 -5.95
N PHE A 51 -2.27 7.99 -6.25
CA PHE A 51 -3.54 7.57 -6.83
C PHE A 51 -3.34 6.92 -8.22
N ALA A 52 -2.56 7.56 -9.09
CA ALA A 52 -2.27 7.03 -10.42
C ALA A 52 -1.53 5.68 -10.36
N VAL A 53 -0.49 5.58 -9.52
CA VAL A 53 0.29 4.34 -9.35
C VAL A 53 -0.55 3.24 -8.71
N ALA A 54 -1.37 3.57 -7.71
CA ALA A 54 -2.23 2.59 -7.04
C ALA A 54 -3.25 2.01 -8.02
N TYR A 55 -3.91 2.83 -8.83
CA TYR A 55 -4.88 2.37 -9.82
C TYR A 55 -4.26 1.35 -10.80
N VAL A 56 -3.11 1.68 -11.38
CA VAL A 56 -2.38 0.78 -12.28
C VAL A 56 -1.94 -0.49 -11.57
N SER A 57 -1.42 -0.36 -10.34
CA SER A 57 -0.93 -1.50 -9.55
C SER A 57 -2.05 -2.47 -9.18
N VAL A 58 -3.24 -2.00 -8.81
CA VAL A 58 -4.38 -2.85 -8.47
C VAL A 58 -4.83 -3.65 -9.69
N LEU A 59 -5.00 -3.01 -10.84
CA LEU A 59 -5.37 -3.68 -12.09
C LEU A 59 -4.36 -4.76 -12.48
N TRP A 60 -3.07 -4.42 -12.40
CA TRP A 60 -2.00 -5.36 -12.70
C TRP A 60 -1.96 -6.53 -11.72
N PHE A 61 -2.09 -6.24 -10.42
CA PHE A 61 -2.05 -7.24 -9.35
C PHE A 61 -3.21 -8.24 -9.45
N LEU A 62 -4.44 -7.77 -9.71
CA LEU A 62 -5.59 -8.66 -9.93
C LEU A 62 -5.40 -9.55 -11.16
N LYS A 63 -4.76 -9.05 -12.23
CA LYS A 63 -4.41 -9.85 -13.41
C LYS A 63 -3.31 -10.88 -13.12
N PHE A 64 -2.30 -10.51 -12.33
CA PHE A 64 -1.20 -11.38 -11.92
C PHE A 64 -1.68 -12.53 -11.03
N LEU A 65 -2.55 -12.25 -10.06
CA LEU A 65 -3.13 -13.23 -9.14
C LEU A 65 -3.89 -14.37 -9.85
N ASN A 66 -4.48 -14.09 -11.02
CA ASN A 66 -5.18 -15.09 -11.81
C ASN A 66 -4.22 -16.03 -12.57
N LYS A 67 -2.97 -15.63 -12.82
CA LYS A 67 -2.01 -16.40 -13.63
C LYS A 67 -0.87 -17.03 -12.81
N SER A 68 -0.53 -16.45 -11.66
CA SER A 68 0.67 -16.82 -10.91
C SER A 68 0.40 -17.12 -9.44
N THR A 69 1.36 -17.76 -8.79
CA THR A 69 1.31 -18.07 -7.36
C THR A 69 1.89 -16.90 -6.54
N LEU A 70 1.46 -16.77 -5.28
CA LEU A 70 2.01 -15.74 -4.38
C LEU A 70 3.44 -16.06 -3.90
N ALA A 71 4.06 -17.15 -4.36
CA ALA A 71 5.40 -17.57 -3.93
C ALA A 71 6.46 -16.51 -4.25
N PHE A 72 6.39 -15.87 -5.42
CA PHE A 72 7.28 -14.75 -5.76
C PHE A 72 7.19 -13.59 -4.76
N PHE A 73 5.98 -13.30 -4.27
CA PHE A 73 5.79 -12.25 -3.28
C PHE A 73 6.39 -12.62 -1.91
N ALA A 74 6.42 -13.91 -1.57
CA ALA A 74 7.08 -14.39 -0.36
C ALA A 74 8.61 -14.17 -0.43
N TYR A 75 9.25 -14.54 -1.53
CA TYR A 75 10.69 -14.31 -1.72
C TYR A 75 11.04 -12.82 -1.73
N TYR A 76 10.23 -11.99 -2.39
CA TYR A 76 10.39 -10.52 -2.37
C TYR A 76 10.38 -9.98 -0.92
N ARG A 77 9.44 -10.44 -0.08
CA ARG A 77 9.37 -10.01 1.33
C ARG A 77 10.61 -10.42 2.13
N PHE A 78 11.17 -11.61 1.92
CA PHE A 78 12.41 -12.02 2.60
C PHE A 78 13.60 -11.14 2.20
N ALA A 79 13.73 -10.81 0.91
CA ALA A 79 14.78 -9.90 0.44
C ALA A 79 14.63 -8.50 1.06
N VAL A 80 13.42 -7.94 1.08
CA VAL A 80 13.14 -6.64 1.72
C VAL A 80 13.44 -6.68 3.22
N ALA A 81 13.07 -7.76 3.91
CA ALA A 81 13.37 -7.93 5.33
C ALA A 81 14.88 -7.95 5.60
N ALA A 82 15.67 -8.64 4.78
CA ALA A 82 17.12 -8.66 4.90
C ALA A 82 17.74 -7.27 4.67
N VAL A 83 17.27 -6.54 3.64
CA VAL A 83 17.74 -5.17 3.37
C VAL A 83 17.39 -4.23 4.53
N ALA A 84 16.16 -4.28 5.03
CA ALA A 84 15.73 -3.45 6.16
C ALA A 84 16.54 -3.76 7.43
N PHE A 85 16.82 -5.04 7.70
CA PHE A 85 17.63 -5.46 8.84
C PHE A 85 19.05 -4.88 8.76
N ILE A 86 19.69 -4.97 7.59
CA ILE A 86 21.03 -4.41 7.38
C ILE A 86 21.00 -2.88 7.55
N TYR A 87 20.03 -2.20 6.94
CA TYR A 87 19.98 -0.74 6.95
C TYR A 87 19.70 -0.13 8.33
N PHE A 88 18.86 -0.76 9.15
CA PHE A 88 18.48 -0.19 10.46
C PHE A 88 19.32 -0.68 11.65
N PHE A 89 19.93 -1.86 11.58
CA PHE A 89 20.66 -2.45 12.71
C PHE A 89 22.18 -2.51 12.51
N VAL A 90 22.65 -2.48 11.27
CA VAL A 90 24.08 -2.59 10.97
C VAL A 90 24.68 -1.25 10.54
N LEU A 91 23.93 -0.47 9.76
CA LEU A 91 24.31 0.88 9.31
C LEU A 91 23.81 1.94 10.31
#